data_AF-A0A497ZP30-F1
#
_entry.id   AF-A0A497ZP30-F1
#
_cell.length_a   1.000
_cell.length_b   1.000
_cell.length_c   1.000
_cell.angle_alpha   90.00
_cell.angle_beta   90.00
_cell.angle_gamma   90.00
#
_symmetry.space_group_name_H-M   'P 1'
#
loop_
_entity.id
_entity.type
_entity.pdbx_description
1 polymer ?
#
loop_
_entity_poly.entity_id
_entity_poly.type
_entity_poly.pdbx_seq_one_letter_code
_entity_poly.pdbx_strand_id
1 'polypeptide(L)'
;MNYTRSDFPDGFLFGANAPAEMATGLDMYRIPISWIDILPDGCTPDTDALDQCEQRIDQILSLNLRPCVVLDHSELPPALEDIGGWCNREIAAYFSDFAETIVARMGDRLFKVSTSCLRTKNQGSPRIEARSLHHQLLAQGAARQEMRRYGLTNLGAELEPVLLEPILHAKYAEVLLDRLKDYFPDNWSDDLATIAEPIDWLSVTVSQDVDVDTVLNIVPEPKKPLPVFINLASNDTSDLTHGLDAIHIALKQGSLIQGAFFEYESSSTADALQLLLNVGSQPAPWVRPKGGLHAHWNLVADIGGTNTRLGVVTEGELTDLRKHPTGTVSDLQEALHELCDEIGTQPRAVVAAGAGPVKNGTIRLTNANLDLSEDALAKATGAHHTYVINDFTAAAWSVAEITQNDVEVLQGEASPPLGTRLVVGPGTGLGVGALLYSEGHFHTVSGEGGHMGLSPRHLDEVEVFSAARQIVPECFFSDTLAIEAEMFLSGTGLPVLYQAIGMTEGQLNVAMRSAKDILQDAQDGSDACAVKAARMFTEHLGALMGDLAVALTPTGGVFLVGGVAEKNRWLFGQDFLRAFNAGGRFDDLRKAMNLYVSEQDEFGIVGANNFCKNALAR
;
A
#
# COMPACT_ATOMS: atom_id res chain seq x y z
N MET A 1 12.77 37.05 28.05
CA MET A 1 12.82 35.96 29.07
C MET A 1 14.25 35.72 29.53
N ASN A 2 14.48 34.90 30.56
CA ASN A 2 15.82 34.60 31.13
C ASN A 2 16.49 33.34 30.54
N TYR A 3 15.82 32.61 29.64
CA TYR A 3 16.32 31.34 29.10
C TYR A 3 16.42 31.35 27.59
N THR A 4 17.41 30.63 27.09
CA THR A 4 17.70 30.32 25.70
C THR A 4 17.78 28.81 25.52
N ARG A 5 17.84 28.31 24.28
CA ARG A 5 17.98 26.85 24.02
C ARG A 5 19.20 26.24 24.73
N SER A 6 20.30 26.98 24.87
CA SER A 6 21.52 26.49 25.53
C SER A 6 21.39 26.27 27.04
N ASP A 7 20.30 26.73 27.66
CA ASP A 7 20.01 26.49 29.08
C ASP A 7 19.37 25.12 29.34
N PHE A 8 19.11 24.34 28.29
CA PHE A 8 18.48 23.02 28.35
C PHE A 8 19.44 21.92 27.83
N PRO A 9 19.28 20.66 28.28
CA PRO A 9 20.11 19.55 27.84
C PRO A 9 20.04 19.32 26.33
N ASP A 10 21.12 18.77 25.76
CA ASP A 10 21.14 18.31 24.38
C ASP A 10 20.01 17.28 24.15
N GLY A 11 19.22 17.51 23.10
CA GLY A 11 18.08 16.65 22.76
C GLY A 11 16.74 17.06 23.40
N PHE A 12 16.69 18.11 24.22
CA PHE A 12 15.42 18.67 24.71
C PHE A 12 14.60 19.25 23.56
N LEU A 13 13.34 18.82 23.45
CA LEU A 13 12.46 19.15 22.32
C LEU A 13 11.53 20.32 22.64
N PHE A 14 11.50 21.34 21.78
CA PHE A 14 10.60 22.49 21.93
C PHE A 14 9.45 22.46 20.91
N GLY A 15 8.23 22.69 21.40
CA GLY A 15 7.05 22.86 20.56
C GLY A 15 7.01 24.21 19.84
N ALA A 16 6.35 24.28 18.68
CA ALA A 16 6.37 25.41 17.75
C ALA A 16 5.91 26.77 18.29
N ASN A 17 5.21 26.79 19.42
CA ASN A 17 4.76 28.00 20.12
C ASN A 17 5.76 28.44 21.20
N ALA A 18 6.99 27.91 21.22
CA ALA A 18 7.99 28.37 22.18
C ALA A 18 8.31 29.88 21.97
N PRO A 19 8.78 30.57 23.02
CA PRO A 19 9.19 31.98 22.95
C PRO A 19 10.19 32.25 21.81
N ALA A 20 10.24 33.49 21.31
CA ALA A 20 11.10 33.89 20.19
C ALA A 20 12.59 33.58 20.43
N GLU A 21 13.05 33.67 21.68
CA GLU A 21 14.42 33.33 22.09
C GLU A 21 14.75 31.82 21.94
N MET A 22 13.73 30.97 21.71
CA MET A 22 13.84 29.52 21.48
C MET A 22 13.47 29.12 20.03
N ALA A 23 13.01 30.07 19.21
CA ALA A 23 12.47 29.82 17.88
C ALA A 23 13.47 29.22 16.88
N THR A 24 14.79 29.44 17.08
CA THR A 24 15.85 28.91 16.20
C THR A 24 16.13 27.40 16.40
N GLY A 25 15.27 26.69 17.13
CA GLY A 25 15.42 25.25 17.41
C GLY A 25 14.09 24.55 17.69
N LEU A 26 12.98 25.01 17.10
CA LEU A 26 11.71 24.32 17.26
C LEU A 26 11.78 22.92 16.65
N ASP A 27 11.31 21.92 17.40
CA ASP A 27 11.48 20.50 17.05
C ASP A 27 10.14 19.84 16.69
N MET A 28 9.03 20.31 17.26
CA MET A 28 7.73 19.63 17.21
C MET A 28 6.56 20.60 17.00
N TYR A 29 5.48 20.12 16.40
CA TYR A 29 4.21 20.83 16.31
C TYR A 29 3.09 19.95 16.85
N ARG A 30 2.35 20.42 17.87
CA ARG A 30 1.24 19.67 18.47
C ARG A 30 -0.08 20.02 17.77
N ILE A 31 -0.81 18.99 17.33
CA ILE A 31 -2.05 19.12 16.55
C ILE A 31 -3.16 18.33 17.25
N PRO A 32 -4.23 18.97 17.75
CA PRO A 32 -5.45 18.26 18.09
C PRO A 32 -6.19 17.86 16.81
N ILE A 33 -6.61 16.60 16.73
CA ILE A 33 -7.53 16.09 15.72
C ILE A 33 -8.81 15.69 16.44
N SER A 34 -9.90 16.40 16.15
CA SER A 34 -11.19 16.25 16.80
C SER A 34 -11.93 15.02 16.27
N TRP A 35 -12.43 14.17 17.18
CA TRP A 35 -13.21 12.99 16.81
C TRP A 35 -14.47 13.37 16.03
N ILE A 36 -15.24 14.36 16.50
CA ILE A 36 -16.48 14.79 15.85
C ILE A 36 -16.26 15.39 14.47
N ASP A 37 -15.07 15.96 14.19
CA ASP A 37 -14.77 16.51 12.86
C ASP A 37 -14.47 15.40 11.85
N ILE A 38 -13.86 14.30 12.29
CA ILE A 38 -13.45 13.19 11.42
C ILE A 38 -14.54 12.15 11.25
N LEU A 39 -15.25 11.83 12.33
CA LEU A 39 -16.38 10.90 12.36
C LEU A 39 -17.61 11.60 12.95
N PRO A 40 -18.30 12.49 12.21
CA PRO A 40 -19.39 13.31 12.74
C PRO A 40 -20.61 12.50 13.22
N ASP A 41 -20.80 11.29 12.69
CA ASP A 41 -21.81 10.32 13.14
C ASP A 41 -21.22 9.20 14.03
N GLY A 42 -19.91 9.24 14.31
CA GLY A 42 -19.17 8.25 15.06
C GLY A 42 -18.65 7.06 14.25
N CYS A 43 -18.97 6.94 12.96
CA CYS A 43 -18.62 5.77 12.14
C CYS A 43 -18.09 6.10 10.74
N THR A 44 -18.67 7.10 10.07
CA THR A 44 -18.40 7.42 8.67
C THR A 44 -17.35 8.54 8.59
N PRO A 45 -16.19 8.29 7.96
CA PRO A 45 -15.17 9.32 7.77
C PRO A 45 -15.64 10.47 6.88
N ASP A 46 -15.46 11.71 7.36
CA ASP A 46 -15.52 12.90 6.52
C ASP A 46 -14.20 13.04 5.74
N THR A 47 -14.28 12.81 4.43
CA THR A 47 -13.10 12.83 3.55
C THR A 47 -12.47 14.22 3.46
N ASP A 48 -13.27 15.29 3.44
CA ASP A 48 -12.75 16.66 3.35
C ASP A 48 -12.01 17.05 4.64
N ALA A 49 -12.51 16.61 5.80
CA ALA A 49 -11.85 16.83 7.08
C ALA A 49 -10.53 16.05 7.20
N LEU A 50 -10.51 14.80 6.70
CA LEU A 50 -9.30 13.98 6.63
C LEU A 50 -8.23 14.59 5.71
N ASP A 51 -8.62 15.06 4.53
CA ASP A 51 -7.70 15.69 3.57
C ASP A 51 -7.11 16.98 4.15
N GLN A 52 -7.89 17.77 4.88
CA GLN A 52 -7.40 18.96 5.58
C GLN A 52 -6.37 18.61 6.68
N CYS A 53 -6.62 17.54 7.44
CA CYS A 53 -5.68 17.06 8.45
C CYS A 53 -4.36 16.58 7.81
N GLU A 54 -4.46 15.83 6.71
CA GLU A 54 -3.31 15.36 5.94
C GLU A 54 -2.47 16.54 5.40
N GLN A 55 -3.12 17.51 4.75
CA GLN A 55 -2.44 18.70 4.24
C GLN A 55 -1.73 19.49 5.34
N ARG A 56 -2.32 19.55 6.54
CA ARG A 56 -1.71 20.22 7.69
C ARG A 56 -0.46 19.50 8.19
N ILE A 57 -0.48 18.16 8.19
CA ILE A 57 0.71 17.36 8.51
C ILE A 57 1.82 17.59 7.48
N ASP A 58 1.48 17.58 6.19
CA ASP A 58 2.45 17.82 5.13
C ASP A 58 3.05 19.23 5.20
N GLN A 59 2.25 20.24 5.56
CA GLN A 59 2.74 21.60 5.82
C GLN A 59 3.73 21.64 6.99
N ILE A 60 3.46 20.95 8.09
CA ILE A 60 4.36 20.88 9.25
C ILE A 60 5.68 20.23 8.87
N LEU A 61 5.62 19.14 8.10
CA LEU A 61 6.81 18.45 7.58
C LEU A 61 7.61 19.35 6.63
N SER A 62 6.94 20.14 5.78
CA SER A 62 7.60 21.08 4.87
C SER A 62 8.39 22.18 5.59
N LEU A 63 8.07 22.43 6.86
CA LEU A 63 8.79 23.34 7.75
C LEU A 63 9.85 22.64 8.61
N ASN A 64 10.13 21.35 8.35
CA ASN A 64 11.03 20.48 9.12
C ASN A 64 10.63 20.27 10.59
N LEU A 65 9.35 20.44 10.92
CA LEU A 65 8.81 20.16 12.25
C LEU A 65 8.28 18.73 12.34
N ARG A 66 8.29 18.18 13.56
CA ARG A 66 7.76 16.83 13.85
C ARG A 66 6.28 16.89 14.22
N PRO A 67 5.36 16.24 13.49
CA PRO A 67 3.94 16.21 13.83
C PRO A 67 3.67 15.40 15.11
N CYS A 68 3.15 16.06 16.15
CA CYS A 68 2.69 15.44 17.38
C CYS A 68 1.16 15.52 17.45
N VAL A 69 0.46 14.41 17.18
CA VAL A 69 -1.00 14.39 17.14
C VAL A 69 -1.60 14.08 18.50
N VAL A 70 -2.69 14.76 18.83
CA VAL A 70 -3.57 14.45 19.95
C VAL A 70 -4.93 14.06 19.38
N LEU A 71 -5.34 12.82 19.61
CA LEU A 71 -6.68 12.36 19.31
C LEU A 71 -7.62 12.96 20.36
N ASP A 72 -8.35 14.02 19.98
CA ASP A 72 -9.20 14.79 20.86
C ASP A 72 -10.62 14.22 20.91
N HIS A 73 -11.01 13.82 22.11
CA HIS A 73 -12.32 13.25 22.42
C HIS A 73 -13.11 14.12 23.39
N SER A 74 -12.77 15.41 23.51
CA SER A 74 -13.45 16.36 24.42
C SER A 74 -14.92 16.53 24.09
N GLU A 75 -15.27 16.41 22.80
CA GLU A 75 -16.63 16.42 22.29
C GLU A 75 -16.93 15.09 21.59
N LEU A 76 -18.04 14.47 21.96
CA LEU A 76 -18.51 13.25 21.33
C LEU A 76 -19.43 13.59 20.14
N PRO A 77 -19.37 12.83 19.04
CA PRO A 77 -20.40 12.83 18.02
C PRO A 77 -21.81 12.71 18.64
N PRO A 78 -22.81 13.49 18.21
CA PRO A 78 -24.16 13.46 18.80
C PRO A 78 -24.80 12.07 18.82
N ALA A 79 -24.56 11.26 17.79
CA ALA A 79 -25.04 9.89 17.72
C ALA A 79 -24.46 9.00 18.85
N LEU A 80 -23.23 9.26 19.29
CA LEU A 80 -22.61 8.54 20.39
C LEU A 80 -23.11 9.01 21.76
N GLU A 81 -23.47 10.29 21.89
CA GLU A 81 -24.17 10.80 23.08
C GLU A 81 -25.56 10.15 23.23
N ASP A 82 -26.30 9.97 22.14
CA ASP A 82 -27.63 9.37 22.13
C ASP A 82 -27.65 7.91 22.63
N ILE A 83 -26.56 7.16 22.43
CA ILE A 83 -26.41 5.78 22.93
C ILE A 83 -25.84 5.71 24.36
N GLY A 84 -25.73 6.85 25.05
CA GLY A 84 -25.32 6.94 26.45
C GLY A 84 -23.93 7.51 26.70
N GLY A 85 -23.26 7.99 25.65
CA GLY A 85 -21.98 8.69 25.77
C GLY A 85 -20.93 7.85 26.53
N TRP A 86 -20.03 8.51 27.25
CA TRP A 86 -19.00 7.82 28.04
C TRP A 86 -19.54 6.88 29.14
N CYS A 87 -20.83 6.88 29.45
CA CYS A 87 -21.41 5.88 30.34
C CYS A 87 -21.66 4.52 29.65
N ASN A 88 -21.58 4.45 28.32
CA ASN A 88 -21.66 3.24 27.52
C ASN A 88 -20.26 2.68 27.23
N ARG A 89 -20.04 1.40 27.54
CA ARG A 89 -18.75 0.71 27.32
C ARG A 89 -18.38 0.62 25.84
N GLU A 90 -19.37 0.54 24.95
CA GLU A 90 -19.17 0.38 23.50
C GLU A 90 -18.45 1.58 22.86
N ILE A 91 -18.48 2.76 23.49
CA ILE A 91 -17.75 3.96 23.03
C ILE A 91 -16.25 3.70 22.87
N ALA A 92 -15.67 2.80 23.67
CA ALA A 92 -14.27 2.45 23.54
C ALA A 92 -13.92 1.84 22.17
N ALA A 93 -14.85 1.09 21.55
CA ALA A 93 -14.66 0.55 20.21
C ALA A 93 -14.73 1.66 19.16
N TYR A 94 -15.74 2.54 19.23
CA TYR A 94 -15.84 3.66 18.29
C TYR A 94 -14.63 4.61 18.35
N PHE A 95 -14.05 4.83 19.53
CA PHE A 95 -12.83 5.63 19.64
C PHE A 95 -11.61 4.91 19.07
N SER A 96 -11.59 3.57 19.13
CA SER A 96 -10.58 2.75 18.46
C SER A 96 -10.69 2.90 16.94
N ASP A 97 -11.90 2.88 16.39
CA ASP A 97 -12.15 3.08 14.95
C ASP A 97 -11.73 4.49 14.49
N PHE A 98 -11.94 5.49 15.34
CA PHE A 98 -11.40 6.84 15.11
C PHE A 98 -9.87 6.84 15.05
N ALA A 99 -9.21 6.20 16.01
CA ALA A 99 -7.76 6.11 16.03
C ALA A 99 -7.23 5.37 14.78
N GLU A 100 -7.86 4.26 14.40
CA GLU A 100 -7.59 3.51 13.17
C GLU A 100 -7.69 4.41 11.93
N THR A 101 -8.80 5.15 11.80
CA THR A 101 -9.05 6.05 10.65
C THR A 101 -7.91 7.05 10.47
N ILE A 102 -7.39 7.61 11.57
CA ILE A 102 -6.25 8.53 11.52
C ILE A 102 -4.96 7.80 11.15
N VAL A 103 -4.61 6.71 11.85
CA VAL A 103 -3.31 6.07 11.60
C VAL A 103 -3.23 5.35 10.26
N ALA A 104 -4.34 4.84 9.74
CA ALA A 104 -4.42 4.25 8.40
C ALA A 104 -4.16 5.29 7.30
N ARG A 105 -4.60 6.55 7.49
CA ARG A 105 -4.47 7.62 6.51
C ARG A 105 -3.11 8.32 6.55
N MET A 106 -2.60 8.62 7.75
CA MET A 106 -1.48 9.54 7.95
C MET A 106 -0.47 9.09 9.01
N GLY A 107 -0.62 7.88 9.57
CA GLY A 107 0.23 7.37 10.65
C GLY A 107 1.72 7.34 10.31
N ASP A 108 2.07 7.11 9.05
CA ASP A 108 3.43 7.05 8.51
C ASP A 108 4.23 8.36 8.63
N ARG A 109 3.52 9.48 8.80
CA ARG A 109 4.07 10.83 8.92
C ARG A 109 4.03 11.38 10.34
N LEU A 110 3.46 10.64 11.29
CA LEU A 110 3.32 11.10 12.67
C LEU A 110 4.58 10.78 13.48
N PHE A 111 5.12 11.77 14.18
CA PHE A 111 6.24 11.56 15.09
C PHE A 111 5.80 11.01 16.43
N LYS A 112 4.70 11.54 16.98
CA LYS A 112 4.09 11.15 18.26
C LYS A 112 2.58 11.19 18.14
N VAL A 113 1.90 10.25 18.78
CA VAL A 113 0.44 10.29 18.93
C VAL A 113 0.08 10.11 20.39
N SER A 114 -0.89 10.89 20.86
CA SER A 114 -1.46 10.77 22.19
C SER A 114 -2.97 10.89 22.13
N THR A 115 -3.62 10.56 23.23
CA THR A 115 -5.06 10.75 23.42
C THR A 115 -5.27 11.92 24.38
N SER A 116 -6.29 12.74 24.13
CA SER A 116 -6.55 13.95 24.91
C SER A 116 -6.76 13.68 26.40
N CYS A 117 -6.55 14.72 27.22
CA CYS A 117 -6.72 14.64 28.67
C CYS A 117 -8.13 14.23 29.10
N LEU A 118 -8.20 13.33 30.07
CA LEU A 118 -9.44 12.90 30.70
C LEU A 118 -10.11 14.08 31.39
N ARG A 119 -11.31 14.45 30.92
CA ARG A 119 -12.13 15.49 31.58
C ARG A 119 -13.28 14.82 32.31
N THR A 120 -13.17 14.74 33.63
CA THR A 120 -14.32 14.37 34.45
C THR A 120 -15.22 15.60 34.62
N LYS A 121 -16.32 15.68 33.87
CA LYS A 121 -17.40 16.60 34.26
C LYS A 121 -17.98 16.03 35.55
N ASN A 122 -17.66 16.62 36.69
CA ASN A 122 -18.28 16.25 37.96
C ASN A 122 -19.77 16.65 37.92
N GLN A 123 -20.62 15.78 37.36
CA GLN A 123 -22.05 16.01 37.20
C GLN A 123 -22.85 15.76 38.50
N GLY A 124 -22.16 15.58 39.65
CA GLY A 124 -22.79 15.34 40.94
C GLY A 124 -23.29 13.90 41.15
N SER A 125 -22.91 12.95 40.28
CA SER A 125 -23.28 11.53 40.38
C SER A 125 -22.02 10.65 40.36
N PRO A 126 -21.66 10.00 41.49
CA PRO A 126 -20.53 9.07 41.55
C PRO A 126 -20.61 7.92 40.53
N ARG A 127 -21.83 7.53 40.13
CA ARG A 127 -22.08 6.51 39.11
C ARG A 127 -21.68 6.96 37.70
N ILE A 128 -22.00 8.20 37.34
CA ILE A 128 -21.63 8.75 36.03
C ILE A 128 -20.12 8.99 35.99
N GLU A 129 -19.57 9.53 37.09
CA GLU A 129 -18.12 9.77 37.24
C GLU A 129 -17.33 8.47 37.06
N ALA A 130 -17.65 7.41 37.83
CA ALA A 130 -16.93 6.13 37.78
C ALA A 130 -16.98 5.48 36.39
N ARG A 131 -18.15 5.45 35.75
CA ARG A 131 -18.33 4.81 34.44
C ARG A 131 -17.67 5.60 33.31
N SER A 132 -17.87 6.92 33.29
CA SER A 132 -17.25 7.78 32.29
C SER A 132 -15.73 7.74 32.37
N LEU A 133 -15.17 7.80 33.58
CA LEU A 133 -13.74 7.67 33.80
C LEU A 133 -13.22 6.32 33.28
N HIS A 134 -13.89 5.23 33.65
CA HIS A 134 -13.50 3.87 33.27
C HIS A 134 -13.50 3.68 31.76
N HIS A 135 -14.56 4.06 31.07
CA HIS A 135 -14.67 3.85 29.62
C HIS A 135 -13.77 4.79 28.81
N GLN A 136 -13.48 6.00 29.29
CA GLN A 136 -12.47 6.84 28.65
C GLN A 136 -11.08 6.19 28.76
N LEU A 137 -10.70 5.67 29.93
CA LEU A 137 -9.44 4.93 30.10
C LEU A 137 -9.39 3.69 29.20
N LEU A 138 -10.50 2.95 29.11
CA LEU A 138 -10.60 1.78 28.22
C LEU A 138 -10.45 2.18 26.75
N ALA A 139 -11.10 3.25 26.32
CA ALA A 139 -11.02 3.78 24.96
C ALA A 139 -9.58 4.16 24.60
N GLN A 140 -8.87 4.86 25.49
CA GLN A 140 -7.47 5.22 25.27
C GLN A 140 -6.57 3.99 25.15
N GLY A 141 -6.79 2.96 25.97
CA GLY A 141 -6.10 1.68 25.89
C GLY A 141 -6.36 0.94 24.57
N ALA A 142 -7.62 0.83 24.17
CA ALA A 142 -8.04 0.21 22.92
C ALA A 142 -7.45 0.93 21.70
N ALA A 143 -7.53 2.27 21.67
CA ALA A 143 -6.91 3.07 20.63
C ALA A 143 -5.39 2.83 20.54
N ARG A 144 -4.68 2.70 21.67
CA ARG A 144 -3.24 2.36 21.64
C ARG A 144 -2.99 0.97 21.05
N GLN A 145 -3.80 -0.03 21.38
CA GLN A 145 -3.68 -1.37 20.79
C GLN A 145 -3.83 -1.32 19.27
N GLU A 146 -4.83 -0.58 18.79
CA GLU A 146 -5.08 -0.45 17.36
C GLU A 146 -3.96 0.30 16.65
N MET A 147 -3.52 1.43 17.18
CA MET A 147 -2.38 2.16 16.64
C MET A 147 -1.09 1.31 16.62
N ARG A 148 -0.86 0.44 17.62
CA ARG A 148 0.28 -0.49 17.61
C ARG A 148 0.15 -1.57 16.53
N ARG A 149 -1.07 -2.04 16.19
CA ARG A 149 -1.28 -2.96 15.06
C ARG A 149 -0.86 -2.32 13.74
N TYR A 150 -1.06 -1.01 13.60
CA TYR A 150 -0.56 -0.20 12.49
C TYR A 150 0.94 0.13 12.58
N GLY A 151 1.66 -0.37 13.59
CA GLY A 151 3.11 -0.23 13.73
C GLY A 151 3.57 1.04 14.44
N LEU A 152 2.67 1.83 15.05
CA LEU A 152 3.10 3.01 15.82
C LEU A 152 3.85 2.58 17.09
N THR A 153 4.99 3.22 17.33
CA THR A 153 5.90 2.91 18.46
C THR A 153 6.15 4.08 19.40
N ASN A 154 5.48 5.22 19.18
CA ASN A 154 5.68 6.46 19.94
C ASN A 154 4.35 7.02 20.47
N LEU A 155 3.64 6.18 21.21
CA LEU A 155 2.29 6.44 21.70
C LEU A 155 2.34 6.94 23.14
N GLY A 156 1.74 8.10 23.38
CA GLY A 156 1.69 8.71 24.71
C GLY A 156 0.28 8.80 25.26
N ALA A 157 0.20 9.29 26.49
CA ALA A 157 -1.06 9.70 27.10
C ALA A 157 -0.91 11.11 27.70
N GLU A 158 -2.02 11.86 27.69
CA GLU A 158 -2.13 13.13 28.39
C GLU A 158 -3.10 12.92 29.55
N LEU A 159 -2.63 12.99 30.80
CA LEU A 159 -3.43 12.55 31.94
C LEU A 159 -3.12 13.36 33.20
N GLU A 160 -4.10 13.43 34.09
CA GLU A 160 -3.87 13.86 35.47
C GLU A 160 -3.07 12.79 36.24
N PRO A 161 -2.16 13.19 37.16
CA PRO A 161 -1.32 12.24 37.90
C PRO A 161 -2.08 11.12 38.62
N VAL A 162 -3.28 11.39 39.14
CA VAL A 162 -4.11 10.40 39.85
C VAL A 162 -4.60 9.27 38.95
N LEU A 163 -4.53 9.44 37.62
CA LEU A 163 -4.99 8.49 36.60
C LEU A 163 -3.84 7.71 35.95
N LEU A 164 -2.61 7.86 36.48
CA LEU A 164 -1.45 7.09 36.01
C LEU A 164 -1.45 5.64 36.49
N GLU A 165 -1.92 5.37 37.71
CA GLU A 165 -1.90 4.00 38.27
C GLU A 165 -2.64 2.96 37.41
N PRO A 166 -3.84 3.25 36.85
CA PRO A 166 -4.54 2.32 35.98
C PRO A 166 -3.71 1.89 34.76
N ILE A 167 -2.91 2.79 34.21
CA ILE A 167 -2.12 2.53 33.00
C ILE A 167 -0.79 1.86 33.35
N LEU A 168 -0.10 2.36 34.39
CA LEU A 168 1.24 1.88 34.75
C LEU A 168 1.23 0.57 35.54
N HIS A 169 0.15 0.31 36.27
CA HIS A 169 0.07 -0.78 37.24
C HIS A 169 -1.19 -1.64 37.13
N ALA A 170 -2.04 -1.40 36.12
CA ALA A 170 -3.31 -2.12 35.94
C ALA A 170 -4.16 -2.14 37.23
N LYS A 171 -4.20 -1.01 37.96
CA LYS A 171 -4.99 -0.84 39.19
C LYS A 171 -5.40 0.61 39.39
N TYR A 172 -6.56 0.85 40.01
CA TYR A 172 -6.93 2.22 40.42
C TYR A 172 -6.27 2.60 41.75
N ALA A 173 -5.91 3.88 41.88
CA ALA A 173 -5.42 4.45 43.12
C ALA A 173 -6.45 4.31 44.25
N GLU A 174 -5.99 4.06 45.49
CA GLU A 174 -6.86 3.86 46.65
C GLU A 174 -7.83 5.04 46.87
N VAL A 175 -7.36 6.27 46.66
CA VAL A 175 -8.16 7.51 46.77
C VAL A 175 -9.36 7.53 45.81
N LEU A 176 -9.23 6.94 44.62
CA LEU A 176 -10.35 6.81 43.67
C LEU A 176 -11.28 5.68 44.09
N LEU A 177 -10.73 4.54 44.52
CA LEU A 177 -11.52 3.39 44.96
C LEU A 177 -12.37 3.72 46.19
N ASP A 178 -11.83 4.44 47.17
CA ASP A 178 -12.57 4.84 48.37
C ASP A 178 -13.85 5.64 48.06
N ARG A 179 -13.86 6.38 46.96
CA ARG A 179 -15.01 7.18 46.53
C ARG A 179 -15.91 6.48 45.51
N LEU A 180 -15.31 5.73 44.57
CA LEU A 180 -15.98 5.31 43.33
C LEU A 180 -16.14 3.79 43.17
N LYS A 181 -15.52 2.97 44.04
CA LYS A 181 -15.48 1.50 43.89
C LYS A 181 -16.85 0.86 43.64
N ASP A 182 -17.86 1.25 44.41
CA ASP A 182 -19.21 0.67 44.32
C ASP A 182 -19.99 1.12 43.06
N TYR A 183 -19.41 2.03 42.27
CA TYR A 183 -20.05 2.69 41.14
C TYR A 183 -19.44 2.31 39.77
N PHE A 184 -18.30 1.62 39.75
CA PHE A 184 -17.68 1.12 38.52
C PHE A 184 -18.60 0.15 37.75
N PRO A 185 -18.40 -0.03 36.44
CA PRO A 185 -19.08 -1.06 35.66
C PRO A 185 -18.87 -2.47 36.23
N ASP A 186 -19.81 -3.37 35.96
CA ASP A 186 -19.62 -4.78 36.29
C ASP A 186 -18.39 -5.32 35.54
N ASN A 187 -17.56 -6.12 36.23
CA ASN A 187 -16.32 -6.70 35.68
C ASN A 187 -15.29 -5.68 35.17
N TRP A 188 -15.29 -4.44 35.69
CA TRP A 188 -14.29 -3.40 35.34
C TRP A 188 -12.82 -3.85 35.47
N SER A 189 -12.54 -4.88 36.26
CA SER A 189 -11.20 -5.47 36.39
C SER A 189 -10.70 -6.13 35.12
N ASP A 190 -11.59 -6.65 34.28
CA ASP A 190 -11.23 -7.35 33.03
C ASP A 190 -10.69 -6.35 32.00
N ASP A 191 -11.17 -5.11 32.07
CA ASP A 191 -10.77 -4.00 31.20
C ASP A 191 -9.39 -3.42 31.56
N LEU A 192 -8.86 -3.72 32.75
CA LEU A 192 -7.55 -3.20 33.21
C LEU A 192 -6.40 -3.63 32.32
N ALA A 193 -6.48 -4.80 31.69
CA ALA A 193 -5.44 -5.27 30.77
C ALA A 193 -5.35 -4.37 29.53
N THR A 194 -6.49 -3.96 28.97
CA THR A 194 -6.55 -3.02 27.84
C THR A 194 -6.19 -1.61 28.28
N ILE A 195 -6.69 -1.15 29.44
CA ILE A 195 -6.34 0.17 30.00
C ILE A 195 -4.83 0.31 30.17
N ALA A 196 -4.17 -0.76 30.66
CA ALA A 196 -2.73 -0.83 30.88
C ALA A 196 -1.90 -1.05 29.61
N GLU A 197 -2.49 -0.90 28.41
CA GLU A 197 -1.73 -0.92 27.16
C GLU A 197 -0.57 0.10 27.25
N PRO A 198 0.70 -0.34 27.07
CA PRO A 198 1.86 0.48 27.42
C PRO A 198 1.94 1.82 26.69
N ILE A 199 2.29 2.86 27.44
CA ILE A 199 2.68 4.17 26.90
C ILE A 199 4.20 4.28 26.75
N ASP A 200 4.64 5.02 25.73
CA ASP A 200 6.04 5.25 25.41
C ASP A 200 6.53 6.62 25.94
N TRP A 201 5.61 7.53 26.27
CA TRP A 201 5.87 8.83 26.90
C TRP A 201 4.60 9.37 27.58
N LEU A 202 4.78 10.33 28.49
CA LEU A 202 3.68 10.98 29.21
C LEU A 202 3.70 12.49 28.95
N SER A 203 2.53 13.09 28.71
CA SER A 203 2.36 14.54 28.78
C SER A 203 1.66 14.94 30.07
N VAL A 204 2.18 15.98 30.72
CA VAL A 204 1.55 16.59 31.89
C VAL A 204 1.32 18.07 31.63
N THR A 205 0.08 18.51 31.82
CA THR A 205 -0.28 19.92 31.69
C THR A 205 0.00 20.64 33.01
N VAL A 206 0.76 21.73 32.93
CA VAL A 206 1.13 22.59 34.06
C VAL A 206 0.38 23.91 33.88
N SER A 207 -0.54 24.22 34.79
CA SER A 207 -1.28 25.48 34.87
C SER A 207 -0.81 26.33 36.06
N GLN A 208 -1.37 27.54 36.22
CA GLN A 208 -0.94 28.53 37.23
C GLN A 208 -0.85 28.01 38.69
N ASP A 209 -1.52 26.90 39.03
CA ASP A 209 -1.55 26.31 40.38
C ASP A 209 -0.63 25.09 40.56
N VAL A 210 0.18 24.72 39.55
CA VAL A 210 0.98 23.48 39.59
C VAL A 210 2.34 23.72 40.24
N ASP A 211 2.51 23.16 41.44
CA ASP A 211 3.75 23.19 42.21
C ASP A 211 4.89 22.40 41.53
N VAL A 212 6.13 22.89 41.67
CA VAL A 212 7.38 22.25 41.19
C VAL A 212 7.49 20.81 41.70
N ASP A 213 6.99 20.56 42.91
CA ASP A 213 6.94 19.21 43.50
C ASP A 213 6.07 18.24 42.70
N THR A 214 5.04 18.71 42.00
CA THR A 214 4.24 17.88 41.09
C THR A 214 5.13 17.42 39.93
N VAL A 215 5.89 18.33 39.32
CA VAL A 215 6.78 18.05 38.18
C VAL A 215 7.88 17.05 38.56
N LEU A 216 8.39 17.16 39.79
CA LEU A 216 9.44 16.28 40.31
C LEU A 216 8.95 14.87 40.68
N ASN A 217 7.66 14.72 41.04
CA ASN A 217 7.09 13.47 41.53
C ASN A 217 6.38 12.61 40.44
N ILE A 218 6.32 13.05 39.18
CA ILE A 218 5.51 12.41 38.11
C ILE A 218 5.92 10.97 37.77
N VAL A 219 7.12 10.48 38.11
CA VAL A 219 7.51 9.09 37.83
C VAL A 219 8.33 8.46 38.97
N PRO A 220 7.69 7.75 39.91
CA PRO A 220 8.40 6.91 40.85
C PRO A 220 8.46 5.47 40.31
N GLU A 221 9.48 5.10 39.54
CA GLU A 221 10.17 3.78 39.63
C GLU A 221 11.27 3.56 38.56
N PRO A 222 12.31 2.74 38.85
CA PRO A 222 13.61 2.78 38.17
C PRO A 222 13.82 1.77 37.02
N LYS A 223 12.79 0.99 36.63
CA LYS A 223 13.01 -0.15 35.70
C LYS A 223 13.06 0.23 34.22
N LYS A 224 12.44 1.36 33.82
CA LYS A 224 12.57 1.95 32.48
C LYS A 224 12.21 3.45 32.56
N PRO A 225 13.09 4.38 32.16
CA PRO A 225 12.76 5.81 32.20
C PRO A 225 11.63 6.09 31.20
N LEU A 226 10.48 6.57 31.70
CA LEU A 226 9.37 7.05 30.87
C LEU A 226 9.62 8.53 30.56
N PRO A 227 9.82 8.91 29.28
CA PRO A 227 9.94 10.30 28.88
C PRO A 227 8.73 11.15 29.29
N VAL A 228 8.99 12.31 29.88
CA VAL A 228 7.94 13.27 30.27
C VAL A 228 8.01 14.52 29.39
N PHE A 229 6.86 14.97 28.91
CA PHE A 229 6.67 16.22 28.18
C PHE A 229 5.76 17.14 28.98
N ILE A 230 6.13 18.41 29.10
CA ILE A 230 5.33 19.39 29.85
C ILE A 230 4.51 20.23 28.87
N ASN A 231 3.20 20.28 29.05
CA ASN A 231 2.35 21.22 28.33
C ASN A 231 2.15 22.49 29.17
N LEU A 232 2.71 23.61 28.72
CA LEU A 232 2.57 24.92 29.33
C LEU A 232 1.41 25.66 28.65
N ALA A 233 0.25 25.69 29.30
CA ALA A 233 -0.91 26.45 28.85
C ALA A 233 -0.94 27.80 29.57
N SER A 234 -1.01 28.91 28.82
CA SER A 234 -0.93 30.24 29.41
C SER A 234 -1.77 31.29 28.67
N ASN A 235 -2.34 32.22 29.46
CA ASN A 235 -3.04 33.40 28.98
C ASN A 235 -2.14 34.67 28.99
N ASP A 236 -0.94 34.62 29.59
CA ASP A 236 0.03 35.73 29.68
C ASP A 236 1.50 35.24 29.68
N THR A 237 2.36 35.93 28.93
CA THR A 237 3.81 35.75 28.86
C THR A 237 4.55 35.63 30.21
N SER A 238 4.02 36.18 31.31
CA SER A 238 4.61 36.02 32.64
C SER A 238 4.51 34.60 33.20
N ASP A 239 3.48 33.84 32.83
CA ASP A 239 3.24 32.49 33.37
C ASP A 239 4.21 31.47 32.74
N LEU A 240 4.59 31.72 31.49
CA LEU A 240 5.60 30.92 30.80
C LEU A 240 6.97 30.98 31.48
N THR A 241 7.33 32.13 32.04
CA THR A 241 8.62 32.28 32.73
C THR A 241 8.66 31.39 33.97
N HIS A 242 7.59 31.36 34.76
CA HIS A 242 7.47 30.49 35.92
C HIS A 242 7.49 29.00 35.55
N GLY A 243 6.78 28.61 34.47
CA GLY A 243 6.80 27.25 33.96
C GLY A 243 8.18 26.80 33.48
N LEU A 244 8.92 27.67 32.79
CA LEU A 244 10.29 27.41 32.35
C LEU A 244 11.28 27.34 33.53
N ASP A 245 11.14 28.20 34.54
CA ASP A 245 11.92 28.14 35.79
C ASP A 245 11.73 26.76 36.46
N ALA A 246 10.48 26.29 36.57
CA ALA A 246 10.15 25.00 37.16
C ALA A 246 10.77 23.82 36.39
N ILE A 247 10.66 23.82 35.06
CA ILE A 247 11.29 22.80 34.19
C ILE A 247 12.80 22.81 34.39
N HIS A 248 13.43 23.98 34.38
CA HIS A 248 14.88 24.10 34.51
C HIS A 248 15.38 23.63 35.89
N ILE A 249 14.65 23.93 36.97
CA ILE A 249 14.93 23.41 38.30
C ILE A 249 14.79 21.88 38.32
N ALA A 250 13.73 21.33 37.73
CA ALA A 250 13.52 19.88 37.68
C ALA A 250 14.61 19.15 36.87
N LEU A 251 15.06 19.72 35.75
CA LEU A 251 16.18 19.18 34.97
C LEU A 251 17.48 19.15 35.77
N LYS A 252 17.78 20.22 36.53
CA LYS A 252 18.94 20.27 37.44
C LYS A 252 18.87 19.22 38.57
N GLN A 253 17.67 18.80 38.94
CA GLN A 253 17.43 17.73 39.92
C GLN A 253 17.41 16.32 39.30
N GLY A 254 17.68 16.19 37.99
CA GLY A 254 17.80 14.90 37.31
C GLY A 254 16.47 14.31 36.81
N SER A 255 15.44 15.14 36.60
CA SER A 255 14.16 14.70 36.04
C SER A 255 14.28 14.12 34.61
N LEU A 256 13.28 13.32 34.21
CA LEU A 256 13.19 12.69 32.89
C LEU A 256 12.46 13.56 31.85
N ILE A 257 12.39 14.87 32.07
CA ILE A 257 11.71 15.78 31.15
C ILE A 257 12.52 15.87 29.85
N GLN A 258 11.87 15.52 28.72
CA GLN A 258 12.50 15.52 27.40
C GLN A 258 12.04 16.65 26.49
N GLY A 259 10.99 17.37 26.87
CA GLY A 259 10.51 18.50 26.06
C GLY A 259 9.34 19.25 26.67
N ALA A 260 8.97 20.35 26.01
CA ALA A 260 7.84 21.17 26.39
C ALA A 260 7.00 21.60 25.17
N PHE A 261 5.68 21.54 25.33
CA PHE A 261 4.68 22.15 24.45
C PHE A 261 4.20 23.46 25.04
N PHE A 262 3.80 24.39 24.17
CA PHE A 262 3.35 25.72 24.55
C PHE A 262 1.99 25.99 23.89
N GLU A 263 0.99 26.38 24.67
CA GLU A 263 -0.36 26.70 24.19
C GLU A 263 -0.74 28.15 24.57
N TYR A 264 -1.15 28.94 23.57
CA TYR A 264 -1.68 30.30 23.75
C TYR A 264 -3.12 30.38 23.25
N GLU A 265 -4.00 31.09 23.96
CA GLU A 265 -5.38 31.33 23.50
C GLU A 265 -5.49 32.21 22.22
N SER A 266 -4.43 32.94 21.83
CA SER A 266 -4.52 33.97 20.78
C SER A 266 -3.81 33.67 19.45
N SER A 267 -3.13 32.53 19.31
CA SER A 267 -2.42 32.20 18.07
C SER A 267 -3.17 31.10 17.32
N SER A 268 -3.72 31.43 16.15
CA SER A 268 -4.14 30.38 15.22
C SER A 268 -2.92 29.59 14.76
N THR A 269 -3.13 28.33 14.37
CA THR A 269 -2.11 27.49 13.73
C THR A 269 -1.35 28.23 12.64
N ALA A 270 -2.07 29.02 11.84
CA ALA A 270 -1.51 29.82 10.76
C ALA A 270 -0.56 30.91 11.27
N ASP A 271 -0.87 31.58 12.39
CA ASP A 271 -0.02 32.62 12.97
C ASP A 271 1.31 32.04 13.48
N ALA A 272 1.26 30.86 14.10
CA ALA A 272 2.46 30.16 14.58
C ALA A 272 3.36 29.72 13.41
N LEU A 273 2.77 29.15 12.35
CA LEU A 273 3.50 28.74 11.14
C LEU A 273 4.04 29.96 10.37
N GLN A 274 3.33 31.08 10.35
CA GLN A 274 3.76 32.32 9.70
C GLN A 274 4.89 33.00 10.47
N LEU A 275 4.88 32.95 11.80
CA LEU A 275 5.99 33.43 12.63
C LEU A 275 7.28 32.65 12.31
N LEU A 276 7.17 31.32 12.19
CA LEU A 276 8.26 30.43 11.81
C LEU A 276 8.84 30.73 10.43
N LEU A 277 7.99 31.05 9.44
CA LEU A 277 8.43 31.47 8.11
C LEU A 277 9.19 32.81 8.12
N ASN A 278 8.91 33.67 9.10
CA ASN A 278 9.56 34.98 9.24
C ASN A 278 10.89 34.93 10.02
N VAL A 279 11.12 33.89 10.82
CA VAL A 279 12.40 33.64 11.48
C VAL A 279 13.33 32.97 10.47
N GLY A 280 14.35 33.67 9.99
CA GLY A 280 15.24 33.24 8.88
C GLY A 280 16.10 31.99 9.11
N SER A 281 15.77 31.15 10.10
CA SER A 281 16.42 29.87 10.40
C SER A 281 15.36 28.76 10.44
N GLN A 282 15.36 27.87 9.45
CA GLN A 282 14.52 26.67 9.51
C GLN A 282 15.16 25.59 10.41
N PRO A 283 14.34 24.79 11.11
CA PRO A 283 14.86 23.65 11.85
C PRO A 283 15.54 22.64 10.92
N ALA A 284 16.42 21.83 11.49
CA ALA A 284 17.10 20.76 10.75
C ALA A 284 16.05 19.82 10.14
N PRO A 285 16.24 19.33 8.90
CA PRO A 285 15.30 18.42 8.26
C PRO A 285 14.95 17.27 9.16
N TRP A 286 13.67 17.12 9.48
CA TRP A 286 13.23 15.93 10.18
C TRP A 286 13.31 14.76 9.22
N VAL A 287 14.27 13.88 9.48
CA VAL A 287 14.36 12.58 8.85
C VAL A 287 13.69 11.60 9.81
N ARG A 288 12.66 10.91 9.33
CA ARG A 288 11.98 9.85 10.08
C ARG A 288 13.03 8.87 10.62
N PRO A 289 13.03 8.58 11.93
CA PRO A 289 13.90 7.55 12.48
C PRO A 289 13.59 6.21 11.80
N LYS A 290 14.62 5.53 11.28
CA LYS A 290 14.46 4.16 10.78
C LYS A 290 13.86 3.30 11.90
N GLY A 291 12.66 2.76 11.69
CA GLY A 291 11.97 1.88 12.64
C GLY A 291 10.78 2.47 13.44
N GLY A 292 10.26 3.67 13.11
CA GLY A 292 8.94 4.13 13.58
C GLY A 292 7.89 3.95 12.49
N LEU A 293 6.79 3.22 12.74
CA LEU A 293 6.02 2.43 11.74
C LEU A 293 6.96 1.64 10.82
N HIS A 294 6.79 0.32 10.72
CA HIS A 294 7.37 -0.36 9.56
C HIS A 294 6.84 0.38 8.32
N ALA A 295 7.73 0.76 7.39
CA ALA A 295 7.27 1.36 6.15
C ALA A 295 6.23 0.40 5.58
N HIS A 296 5.01 0.89 5.33
CA HIS A 296 3.93 0.03 4.86
C HIS A 296 4.43 -0.71 3.64
N TRP A 297 4.45 -2.03 3.73
CA TRP A 297 4.89 -2.88 2.65
C TRP A 297 3.68 -3.59 2.05
N ASN A 298 3.72 -3.76 0.74
CA ASN A 298 2.78 -4.59 0.01
C ASN A 298 3.51 -5.82 -0.49
N LEU A 299 2.78 -6.93 -0.57
CA LEU A 299 3.28 -8.14 -1.20
C LEU A 299 2.70 -8.22 -2.61
N VAL A 300 3.56 -8.40 -3.60
CA VAL A 300 3.15 -8.69 -4.97
C VAL A 300 3.69 -10.06 -5.36
N ALA A 301 2.93 -10.85 -6.11
CA ALA A 301 3.35 -12.18 -6.51
C ALA A 301 3.05 -12.44 -7.98
N ASP A 302 3.98 -13.13 -8.65
CA ASP A 302 3.82 -13.67 -10.00
C ASP A 302 3.99 -15.19 -9.92
N ILE A 303 2.88 -15.92 -10.07
CA ILE A 303 2.79 -17.36 -9.83
C ILE A 303 2.56 -18.06 -11.17
N GLY A 304 3.67 -18.50 -11.77
CA GLY A 304 3.65 -19.32 -12.99
C GLY A 304 3.55 -20.82 -12.70
N GLY A 305 3.46 -21.62 -13.76
CA GLY A 305 3.35 -23.09 -13.63
C GLY A 305 4.59 -23.78 -13.07
N THR A 306 5.77 -23.13 -13.12
CA THR A 306 7.04 -23.73 -12.66
C THR A 306 7.80 -22.84 -11.67
N ASN A 307 7.63 -21.52 -11.75
CA ASN A 307 8.31 -20.58 -10.87
C ASN A 307 7.29 -19.62 -10.25
N THR A 308 7.48 -19.34 -8.97
CA THR A 308 6.77 -18.33 -8.19
C THR A 308 7.75 -17.23 -7.80
N ARG A 309 7.33 -15.99 -7.96
CA ARG A 309 8.08 -14.80 -7.53
C ARG A 309 7.27 -14.07 -6.48
N LEU A 310 7.90 -13.71 -5.36
CA LEU A 310 7.32 -12.91 -4.29
C LEU A 310 8.12 -11.62 -4.16
N GLY A 311 7.47 -10.49 -4.40
CA GLY A 311 8.04 -9.15 -4.30
C GLY A 311 7.54 -8.42 -3.05
N VAL A 312 8.46 -7.79 -2.34
CA VAL A 312 8.16 -6.84 -1.26
C VAL A 312 8.25 -5.45 -1.84
N VAL A 313 7.16 -4.69 -1.75
CA VAL A 313 7.07 -3.32 -2.22
C VAL A 313 6.99 -2.39 -1.03
N THR A 314 7.90 -1.42 -0.96
CA THR A 314 7.90 -0.37 0.08
C THR A 314 7.90 0.99 -0.61
N GLU A 315 7.05 1.92 -0.18
CA GLU A 315 6.94 3.25 -0.80
C GLU A 315 6.67 3.19 -2.33
N GLY A 316 5.96 2.16 -2.78
CA GLY A 316 5.63 1.96 -4.20
C GLY A 316 6.75 1.34 -5.04
N GLU A 317 7.92 1.08 -4.46
CA GLU A 317 9.10 0.52 -5.12
C GLU A 317 9.38 -0.92 -4.67
N LEU A 318 9.84 -1.76 -5.60
CA LEU A 318 10.23 -3.14 -5.30
C LEU A 318 11.54 -3.15 -4.51
N THR A 319 11.50 -3.58 -3.25
CA THR A 319 12.66 -3.59 -2.34
C THR A 319 13.27 -4.97 -2.12
N ASP A 320 12.50 -6.04 -2.30
CA ASP A 320 12.99 -7.43 -2.25
C ASP A 320 12.23 -8.27 -3.29
N LEU A 321 12.88 -9.27 -3.87
CA LEU A 321 12.29 -10.20 -4.83
C LEU A 321 12.85 -11.61 -4.62
N ARG A 322 11.97 -12.51 -4.18
CA ARG A 322 12.28 -13.91 -3.90
C ARG A 322 11.73 -14.81 -4.99
N LYS A 323 12.54 -15.78 -5.43
CA LYS A 323 12.18 -16.73 -6.49
C LYS A 323 12.16 -18.14 -5.91
N HIS A 324 11.02 -18.82 -6.07
CA HIS A 324 10.79 -20.17 -5.59
C HIS A 324 10.29 -21.06 -6.73
N PRO A 325 10.60 -22.36 -6.74
CA PRO A 325 9.85 -23.31 -7.56
C PRO A 325 8.36 -23.27 -7.19
N THR A 326 7.47 -23.35 -8.18
CA THR A 326 6.02 -23.46 -7.90
C THR A 326 5.74 -24.81 -7.27
N GLY A 327 5.35 -24.80 -6.00
CA GLY A 327 4.99 -25.97 -5.21
C GLY A 327 3.48 -26.15 -5.06
N THR A 328 3.09 -26.77 -3.95
CA THR A 328 1.71 -26.91 -3.50
C THR A 328 1.19 -25.64 -2.83
N VAL A 329 -0.12 -25.60 -2.52
CA VAL A 329 -0.72 -24.49 -1.74
C VAL A 329 -0.05 -24.35 -0.39
N SER A 330 0.33 -25.47 0.25
CA SER A 330 1.02 -25.46 1.54
C SER A 330 2.40 -24.80 1.43
N ASP A 331 3.14 -25.10 0.36
CA ASP A 331 4.48 -24.52 0.15
C ASP A 331 4.40 -23.00 -0.07
N LEU A 332 3.37 -22.52 -0.79
CA LEU A 332 3.13 -21.10 -0.97
C LEU A 332 2.75 -20.42 0.36
N GLN A 333 1.86 -21.02 1.14
CA GLN A 333 1.46 -20.47 2.44
C GLN A 333 2.64 -20.40 3.42
N GLU A 334 3.49 -21.42 3.44
CA GLU A 334 4.72 -21.42 4.25
C GLU A 334 5.65 -20.29 3.84
N ALA A 335 5.91 -20.12 2.53
CA ALA A 335 6.74 -19.02 2.02
C ALA A 335 6.17 -17.63 2.36
N LEU A 336 4.84 -17.48 2.34
CA LEU A 336 4.18 -16.22 2.73
C LEU A 336 4.32 -15.93 4.23
N HIS A 337 4.13 -16.95 5.09
CA HIS A 337 4.32 -16.80 6.53
C HIS A 337 5.77 -16.47 6.88
N GLU A 338 6.73 -17.20 6.32
CA GLU A 338 8.16 -16.95 6.54
C GLU A 338 8.55 -15.52 6.17
N LEU A 339 8.05 -15.01 5.03
CA LEU A 339 8.30 -13.65 4.60
C LEU A 339 7.71 -12.61 5.57
N CYS A 340 6.48 -12.82 6.05
CA CYS A 340 5.84 -11.93 7.01
C CYS A 340 6.55 -11.95 8.38
N ASP A 341 6.96 -13.14 8.85
CA ASP A 341 7.68 -13.31 10.10
C ASP A 341 9.06 -12.65 10.06
N GLU A 342 9.76 -12.72 8.94
CA GLU A 342 11.06 -12.08 8.75
C GLU A 342 10.96 -10.55 8.75
N ILE A 343 9.95 -9.99 8.10
CA ILE A 343 9.70 -8.54 8.07
C ILE A 343 9.17 -8.04 9.43
N GLY A 344 8.47 -8.92 10.17
CA GLY A 344 7.95 -8.66 11.51
C GLY A 344 6.64 -7.87 11.54
N THR A 345 6.03 -7.58 10.39
CA THR A 345 4.71 -6.92 10.25
C THR A 345 3.94 -7.49 9.06
N GLN A 346 2.62 -7.35 9.11
CA GLN A 346 1.73 -7.79 8.03
C GLN A 346 1.78 -6.81 6.86
N PRO A 347 1.68 -7.28 5.60
CA PRO A 347 1.57 -6.39 4.46
C PRO A 347 0.21 -5.68 4.46
N ARG A 348 0.17 -4.43 3.99
CA ARG A 348 -1.08 -3.68 3.83
C ARG A 348 -1.98 -4.32 2.77
N ALA A 349 -1.37 -4.74 1.66
CA ALA A 349 -2.05 -5.43 0.58
C ALA A 349 -1.23 -6.59 0.02
N VAL A 350 -1.93 -7.59 -0.50
CA VAL A 350 -1.36 -8.69 -1.28
C VAL A 350 -2.00 -8.74 -2.66
N VAL A 351 -1.20 -8.69 -3.71
CA VAL A 351 -1.65 -8.90 -5.10
C VAL A 351 -0.94 -10.11 -5.69
N ALA A 352 -1.69 -11.17 -6.01
CA ALA A 352 -1.14 -12.37 -6.62
C ALA A 352 -1.64 -12.53 -8.05
N ALA A 353 -0.72 -12.49 -9.01
CA ALA A 353 -0.96 -12.77 -10.42
C ALA A 353 -0.73 -14.26 -10.71
N GLY A 354 -1.66 -14.89 -11.43
CA GLY A 354 -1.54 -16.29 -11.84
C GLY A 354 -2.11 -16.59 -13.22
N ALA A 355 -1.62 -17.65 -13.85
CA ALA A 355 -2.07 -18.09 -15.17
C ALA A 355 -3.40 -18.86 -15.11
N GLY A 356 -4.48 -18.23 -15.56
CA GLY A 356 -5.83 -18.81 -15.59
C GLY A 356 -6.94 -17.79 -15.35
N PRO A 357 -8.21 -18.20 -15.54
CA PRO A 357 -9.35 -17.31 -15.38
C PRO A 357 -9.65 -17.06 -13.89
N VAL A 358 -9.88 -15.80 -13.54
CA VAL A 358 -10.33 -15.40 -12.20
C VAL A 358 -11.85 -15.45 -12.11
N LYS A 359 -12.38 -16.13 -11.10
CA LYS A 359 -13.81 -16.18 -10.77
C LYS A 359 -14.00 -16.00 -9.28
N ASN A 360 -14.73 -14.96 -8.87
CA ASN A 360 -15.02 -14.65 -7.46
C ASN A 360 -13.75 -14.65 -6.57
N GLY A 361 -12.74 -13.86 -6.95
CA GLY A 361 -11.48 -13.75 -6.19
C GLY A 361 -10.65 -15.04 -6.13
N THR A 362 -10.95 -16.02 -7.00
CA THR A 362 -10.26 -17.31 -7.04
C THR A 362 -9.75 -17.62 -8.44
N ILE A 363 -8.56 -18.19 -8.53
CA ILE A 363 -7.96 -18.71 -9.75
C ILE A 363 -7.52 -20.15 -9.53
N ARG A 364 -7.76 -20.99 -10.54
CA ARG A 364 -7.17 -22.32 -10.65
C ARG A 364 -6.13 -22.28 -11.75
N LEU A 365 -4.88 -22.50 -11.40
CA LEU A 365 -3.78 -22.36 -12.36
C LEU A 365 -3.92 -23.40 -13.48
N THR A 366 -3.86 -22.96 -14.74
CA THR A 366 -4.09 -23.83 -15.91
C THR A 366 -3.06 -24.95 -15.99
N ASN A 367 -1.81 -24.66 -15.58
CA ASN A 367 -0.65 -25.54 -15.72
C ASN A 367 -0.10 -26.03 -14.36
N ALA A 368 -0.78 -25.78 -13.25
CA ALA A 368 -0.39 -26.23 -11.92
C ALA A 368 -1.61 -26.66 -11.11
N ASN A 369 -1.50 -27.71 -10.29
CA ASN A 369 -2.58 -28.13 -9.40
C ASN A 369 -2.61 -27.25 -8.13
N LEU A 370 -2.76 -25.94 -8.33
CA LEU A 370 -2.70 -24.89 -7.32
C LEU A 370 -3.90 -23.96 -7.49
N ASP A 371 -4.69 -23.84 -6.43
CA ASP A 371 -5.81 -22.91 -6.35
C ASP A 371 -5.40 -21.73 -5.46
N LEU A 372 -5.53 -20.51 -5.96
CA LEU A 372 -5.27 -19.28 -5.18
C LEU A 372 -6.60 -18.57 -4.97
N SER A 373 -6.85 -18.11 -3.75
CA SER A 373 -7.98 -17.25 -3.44
C SER A 373 -7.58 -16.09 -2.54
N GLU A 374 -8.30 -14.98 -2.69
CA GLU A 374 -8.14 -13.79 -1.86
C GLU A 374 -8.25 -14.12 -0.36
N ASP A 375 -9.22 -14.97 0.02
CA ASP A 375 -9.40 -15.46 1.39
C ASP A 375 -8.19 -16.25 1.91
N ALA A 376 -7.57 -17.09 1.07
CA ALA A 376 -6.42 -17.89 1.47
C ALA A 376 -5.18 -17.02 1.66
N LEU A 377 -4.99 -16.02 0.80
CA LEU A 377 -3.93 -15.03 0.93
C LEU A 377 -4.10 -14.17 2.19
N ALA A 378 -5.33 -13.73 2.48
CA ALA A 378 -5.62 -12.91 3.65
C ALA A 378 -5.31 -13.69 4.94
N LYS A 379 -5.72 -14.97 5.01
CA LYS A 379 -5.41 -15.85 6.14
C LYS A 379 -3.92 -16.12 6.31
N ALA A 380 -3.17 -16.26 5.22
CA ALA A 380 -1.75 -16.57 5.27
C ALA A 380 -0.86 -15.35 5.57
N THR A 381 -1.34 -14.13 5.31
CA THR A 381 -0.53 -12.91 5.44
C THR A 381 -1.03 -11.95 6.53
N GLY A 382 -2.29 -12.07 6.93
CA GLY A 382 -2.97 -11.09 7.78
C GLY A 382 -3.37 -9.80 7.05
N ALA A 383 -3.13 -9.69 5.74
CA ALA A 383 -3.46 -8.48 4.99
C ALA A 383 -4.97 -8.22 4.93
N HIS A 384 -5.35 -6.94 5.05
CA HIS A 384 -6.73 -6.48 4.91
C HIS A 384 -7.21 -6.41 3.46
N HIS A 385 -6.28 -6.17 2.52
CA HIS A 385 -6.57 -6.13 1.10
C HIS A 385 -5.87 -7.26 0.38
N THR A 386 -6.62 -8.16 -0.23
CA THR A 386 -6.06 -9.24 -1.05
C THR A 386 -6.74 -9.28 -2.40
N TYR A 387 -5.92 -9.44 -3.45
CA TYR A 387 -6.37 -9.46 -4.82
C TYR A 387 -5.72 -10.63 -5.55
N VAL A 388 -6.56 -11.43 -6.22
CA VAL A 388 -6.10 -12.46 -7.15
C VAL A 388 -6.41 -11.99 -8.55
N ILE A 389 -5.36 -11.79 -9.36
CA ILE A 389 -5.47 -11.31 -10.73
C ILE A 389 -4.93 -12.34 -11.72
N ASN A 390 -5.40 -12.26 -12.96
CA ASN A 390 -4.83 -13.03 -14.04
C ASN A 390 -3.44 -12.48 -14.42
N ASP A 391 -2.54 -13.34 -14.89
CA ASP A 391 -1.17 -12.99 -15.32
C ASP A 391 -1.14 -11.94 -16.44
N PHE A 392 -2.09 -11.97 -17.38
CA PHE A 392 -2.24 -10.93 -18.41
C PHE A 392 -3.00 -9.69 -17.94
N THR A 393 -3.75 -9.77 -16.83
CA THR A 393 -4.15 -8.57 -16.09
C THR A 393 -2.92 -7.87 -15.51
N ALA A 394 -1.99 -8.61 -14.92
CA ALA A 394 -0.72 -8.04 -14.47
C ALA A 394 0.10 -7.50 -15.65
N ALA A 395 0.23 -8.26 -16.74
CA ALA A 395 0.93 -7.78 -17.94
C ALA A 395 0.33 -6.49 -18.52
N ALA A 396 -1.00 -6.35 -18.50
CA ALA A 396 -1.66 -5.10 -18.87
C ALA A 396 -1.25 -3.96 -17.94
N TRP A 397 -1.27 -4.17 -16.61
CA TRP A 397 -0.82 -3.16 -15.64
C TRP A 397 0.67 -2.83 -15.70
N SER A 398 1.52 -3.74 -16.20
CA SER A 398 2.96 -3.49 -16.28
C SER A 398 3.24 -2.28 -17.20
N VAL A 399 2.45 -2.16 -18.26
CA VAL A 399 2.59 -1.06 -19.20
C VAL A 399 1.89 0.23 -18.75
N ALA A 400 1.34 0.34 -17.53
CA ALA A 400 0.63 1.54 -17.05
C ALA A 400 1.57 2.75 -16.86
N GLU A 401 2.74 2.53 -16.29
CA GLU A 401 3.76 3.56 -16.00
C GLU A 401 4.92 3.52 -17.00
N ILE A 402 4.73 2.86 -18.16
CA ILE A 402 5.80 2.62 -19.14
C ILE A 402 6.31 3.91 -19.78
N THR A 403 7.63 3.99 -19.96
CA THR A 403 8.32 5.13 -20.56
C THR A 403 9.06 4.74 -21.84
N GLN A 404 9.61 5.73 -22.54
CA GLN A 404 10.45 5.51 -23.74
C GLN A 404 11.70 4.65 -23.48
N ASN A 405 12.14 4.54 -22.22
CA ASN A 405 13.32 3.75 -21.86
C ASN A 405 12.99 2.26 -21.65
N ASP A 406 11.70 1.93 -21.66
CA ASP A 406 11.18 0.60 -21.36
C ASP A 406 10.68 -0.13 -22.62
N VAL A 407 10.87 0.47 -23.81
CA VAL A 407 10.32 -0.05 -25.07
C VAL A 407 11.27 0.08 -26.24
N GLU A 408 11.25 -0.94 -27.10
CA GLU A 408 11.68 -0.85 -28.49
C GLU A 408 10.51 -0.39 -29.36
N VAL A 409 10.73 0.61 -30.21
CA VAL A 409 9.70 1.20 -31.07
C VAL A 409 9.69 0.49 -32.43
N LEU A 410 8.59 -0.18 -32.76
CA LEU A 410 8.38 -0.76 -34.08
C LEU A 410 7.65 0.19 -35.03
N GLN A 411 6.70 0.97 -34.50
CA GLN A 411 5.92 1.96 -35.24
C GLN A 411 5.38 3.04 -34.31
N GLY A 412 5.33 4.28 -34.78
CA GLY A 412 4.69 5.40 -34.07
C GLY A 412 5.66 6.31 -33.32
N GLU A 413 5.18 6.90 -32.23
CA GLU A 413 5.90 7.86 -31.41
C GLU A 413 6.97 7.19 -30.54
N ALA A 414 8.07 7.90 -30.28
CA ALA A 414 9.19 7.37 -29.48
C ALA A 414 8.81 7.14 -28.00
N SER A 415 7.92 7.98 -27.46
CA SER A 415 7.37 7.81 -26.12
C SER A 415 5.93 7.31 -26.25
N PRO A 416 5.55 6.21 -25.57
CA PRO A 416 4.17 5.76 -25.57
C PRO A 416 3.22 6.85 -25.04
N PRO A 417 2.20 7.27 -25.80
CA PRO A 417 1.26 8.26 -25.33
C PRO A 417 0.36 7.70 -24.22
N LEU A 418 -0.30 8.62 -23.51
CA LEU A 418 -1.35 8.26 -22.55
C LEU A 418 -2.63 7.90 -23.30
N GLY A 419 -3.26 6.79 -22.92
CA GLY A 419 -4.48 6.32 -23.57
C GLY A 419 -4.68 4.82 -23.37
N THR A 420 -5.70 4.25 -23.99
CA THR A 420 -5.99 2.81 -23.90
C THR A 420 -4.82 2.00 -24.47
N ARG A 421 -4.40 0.95 -23.76
CA ARG A 421 -3.26 0.10 -24.13
C ARG A 421 -3.71 -1.34 -24.37
N LEU A 422 -3.20 -1.94 -25.44
CA LEU A 422 -3.36 -3.37 -25.73
C LEU A 422 -2.03 -4.08 -25.44
N VAL A 423 -2.09 -5.21 -24.73
CA VAL A 423 -0.93 -6.05 -24.43
C VAL A 423 -1.16 -7.44 -24.99
N VAL A 424 -0.20 -7.93 -25.77
CA VAL A 424 -0.21 -9.28 -26.34
C VAL A 424 1.13 -9.92 -26.05
N GLY A 425 1.15 -11.18 -25.63
CA GLY A 425 2.41 -11.82 -25.23
C GLY A 425 2.47 -13.31 -25.53
N PRO A 426 3.27 -13.75 -26.52
CA PRO A 426 3.62 -15.15 -26.66
C PRO A 426 4.58 -15.57 -25.54
N GLY A 427 4.17 -16.56 -24.76
CA GLY A 427 4.91 -17.17 -23.67
C GLY A 427 4.82 -18.69 -23.75
N THR A 428 4.52 -19.35 -22.63
CA THR A 428 4.09 -20.76 -22.65
C THR A 428 2.81 -20.90 -23.46
N GLY A 429 1.81 -20.06 -23.17
CA GLY A 429 0.61 -19.84 -23.99
C GLY A 429 0.65 -18.51 -24.76
N LEU A 430 -0.50 -18.02 -25.20
CA LEU A 430 -0.66 -16.69 -25.81
C LEU A 430 -1.66 -15.89 -24.98
N GLY A 431 -1.19 -14.89 -24.25
CA GLY A 431 -2.10 -14.02 -23.52
C GLY A 431 -2.38 -12.71 -24.21
N VAL A 432 -3.55 -12.15 -23.88
CA VAL A 432 -4.05 -10.87 -24.37
C VAL A 432 -4.71 -10.13 -23.21
N GLY A 433 -4.31 -8.89 -22.98
CA GLY A 433 -4.89 -8.02 -21.95
C GLY A 433 -5.01 -6.59 -22.44
N ALA A 434 -5.84 -5.79 -21.79
CA ALA A 434 -5.98 -4.37 -22.12
C ALA A 434 -6.11 -3.49 -20.87
N LEU A 435 -5.54 -2.30 -20.94
CA LEU A 435 -5.82 -1.19 -20.03
C LEU A 435 -6.68 -0.16 -20.77
N LEU A 436 -7.93 -0.01 -20.36
CA LEU A 436 -8.79 1.09 -20.80
C LEU A 436 -8.40 2.35 -20.03
N TYR A 437 -8.28 3.47 -20.74
CA TYR A 437 -8.04 4.76 -20.12
C TYR A 437 -9.30 5.62 -20.19
N SER A 438 -9.82 6.04 -19.04
CA SER A 438 -11.02 6.88 -18.93
C SER A 438 -10.92 7.78 -17.70
N GLU A 439 -11.31 9.04 -17.85
CA GLU A 439 -11.41 10.02 -16.75
C GLU A 439 -10.13 10.16 -15.90
N GLY A 440 -8.95 10.04 -16.51
CA GLY A 440 -7.68 10.12 -15.77
C GLY A 440 -7.16 8.79 -15.23
N HIS A 441 -7.93 7.71 -15.35
CA HIS A 441 -7.67 6.44 -14.69
C HIS A 441 -7.58 5.26 -15.66
N PHE A 442 -6.76 4.27 -15.28
CA PHE A 442 -6.69 2.99 -15.97
C PHE A 442 -7.66 1.96 -15.35
N HIS A 443 -8.24 1.14 -16.22
CA HIS A 443 -9.07 0.00 -15.87
C HIS A 443 -8.65 -1.21 -16.70
N THR A 444 -8.39 -2.34 -16.06
CA THR A 444 -8.09 -3.57 -16.81
C THR A 444 -9.32 -4.23 -17.37
N VAL A 445 -9.18 -4.74 -18.58
CA VAL A 445 -10.07 -5.75 -19.16
C VAL A 445 -9.27 -7.04 -19.25
N SER A 446 -9.67 -8.04 -18.46
CA SER A 446 -9.16 -9.40 -18.56
C SER A 446 -9.89 -10.13 -19.68
N GLY A 447 -9.20 -11.02 -20.38
CA GLY A 447 -9.81 -11.83 -21.44
C GLY A 447 -8.89 -12.96 -21.90
N GLU A 448 -9.48 -13.85 -22.71
CA GLU A 448 -8.84 -15.06 -23.23
C GLU A 448 -8.56 -14.91 -24.73
N GLY A 449 -8.02 -13.75 -25.13
CA GLY A 449 -7.84 -13.39 -26.54
C GLY A 449 -6.88 -14.32 -27.31
N GLY A 450 -6.05 -15.09 -26.61
CA GLY A 450 -5.22 -16.14 -27.22
C GLY A 450 -6.00 -17.31 -27.80
N HIS A 451 -7.25 -17.51 -27.36
CA HIS A 451 -8.13 -18.56 -27.87
C HIS A 451 -9.03 -18.06 -29.01
N MET A 452 -8.71 -16.94 -29.65
CA MET A 452 -9.38 -16.52 -30.89
C MET A 452 -8.99 -17.42 -32.06
N GLY A 453 -9.84 -17.51 -33.09
CA GLY A 453 -9.56 -18.34 -34.26
C GLY A 453 -8.55 -17.71 -35.23
N LEU A 454 -7.47 -18.43 -35.54
CA LEU A 454 -6.59 -18.22 -36.69
C LEU A 454 -7.06 -19.05 -37.87
N SER A 455 -6.95 -18.50 -39.08
CA SER A 455 -7.27 -19.20 -40.34
C SER A 455 -6.13 -19.02 -41.34
N PRO A 456 -6.00 -19.91 -42.36
CA PRO A 456 -5.02 -19.73 -43.43
C PRO A 456 -5.11 -18.34 -44.05
N ARG A 457 -3.99 -17.62 -44.09
CA ARG A 457 -3.89 -16.29 -44.72
C ARG A 457 -3.47 -16.40 -46.18
N HIS A 458 -2.72 -17.45 -46.50
CA HIS A 458 -2.21 -17.73 -47.83
C HIS A 458 -2.65 -19.13 -48.30
N LEU A 459 -2.72 -19.32 -49.62
CA LEU A 459 -3.18 -20.59 -50.20
C LEU A 459 -2.27 -21.77 -49.84
N ASP A 460 -0.96 -21.54 -49.71
CA ASP A 460 0.03 -22.54 -49.31
C ASP A 460 -0.08 -22.94 -47.83
N GLU A 461 -0.78 -22.16 -47.00
CA GLU A 461 -1.02 -22.50 -45.59
C GLU A 461 -2.18 -23.49 -45.41
N VAL A 462 -3.07 -23.64 -46.41
CA VAL A 462 -4.26 -24.50 -46.30
C VAL A 462 -3.87 -25.95 -45.97
N GLU A 463 -2.80 -26.46 -46.58
CA GLU A 463 -2.30 -27.80 -46.32
C GLU A 463 -1.66 -27.90 -44.92
N VAL A 464 -0.98 -26.86 -44.46
CA VAL A 464 -0.39 -26.80 -43.11
C VAL A 464 -1.48 -26.84 -42.04
N PHE A 465 -2.54 -26.04 -42.18
CA PHE A 465 -3.67 -26.07 -41.24
C PHE A 465 -4.42 -27.42 -41.30
N SER A 466 -4.55 -28.02 -42.49
CA SER A 466 -5.13 -29.36 -42.64
C SER A 466 -4.29 -30.45 -41.96
N ALA A 467 -2.95 -30.33 -42.01
CA ALA A 467 -2.05 -31.21 -41.29
C ALA A 467 -2.13 -30.98 -39.76
N ALA A 468 -2.16 -29.72 -39.31
CA ALA A 468 -2.33 -29.38 -37.89
C ALA A 468 -3.62 -29.96 -37.30
N ARG A 469 -4.71 -30.00 -38.07
CA ARG A 469 -5.98 -30.62 -37.65
C ARG A 469 -5.87 -32.13 -37.41
N GLN A 470 -4.90 -32.81 -38.01
CA GLN A 470 -4.62 -34.22 -37.73
C GLN A 470 -3.83 -34.40 -36.43
N ILE A 471 -3.12 -33.37 -35.97
CA ILE A 471 -2.28 -33.38 -34.76
C ILE A 471 -3.11 -32.97 -33.53
N VAL A 472 -3.90 -31.90 -33.63
CA VAL A 472 -4.66 -31.28 -32.53
C VAL A 472 -6.11 -30.95 -32.93
N PRO A 473 -6.94 -31.95 -33.31
CA PRO A 473 -8.30 -31.72 -33.80
C PRO A 473 -9.21 -30.99 -32.81
N GLU A 474 -8.95 -31.09 -31.51
CA GLU A 474 -9.71 -30.48 -30.42
C GLU A 474 -9.58 -28.95 -30.36
N CYS A 475 -8.50 -28.39 -30.90
CA CYS A 475 -8.26 -26.94 -30.91
C CYS A 475 -8.83 -26.25 -32.17
N PHE A 476 -9.56 -26.98 -33.01
CA PHE A 476 -10.22 -26.44 -34.20
C PHE A 476 -11.67 -26.05 -33.94
N PHE A 477 -12.09 -24.96 -34.56
CA PHE A 477 -13.43 -24.42 -34.45
C PHE A 477 -14.38 -25.20 -35.36
N SER A 478 -14.98 -26.26 -34.81
CA SER A 478 -15.92 -27.12 -35.54
C SER A 478 -15.30 -27.67 -36.85
N ASP A 479 -16.12 -27.91 -37.88
CA ASP A 479 -15.65 -28.39 -39.17
C ASP A 479 -15.11 -27.25 -40.07
N THR A 480 -14.08 -26.56 -39.59
CA THR A 480 -13.40 -25.47 -40.32
C THR A 480 -11.88 -25.67 -40.32
N LEU A 481 -11.16 -24.76 -40.97
CA LEU A 481 -9.69 -24.65 -40.84
C LEU A 481 -9.30 -23.59 -39.80
N ALA A 482 -10.24 -23.09 -39.00
CA ALA A 482 -9.90 -22.15 -37.94
C ALA A 482 -9.40 -22.91 -36.70
N ILE A 483 -8.23 -22.53 -36.18
CA ILE A 483 -7.59 -23.11 -34.99
C ILE A 483 -7.41 -22.02 -33.93
N GLU A 484 -7.39 -22.37 -32.64
CA GLU A 484 -7.06 -21.42 -31.57
C GLU A 484 -5.69 -20.77 -31.81
N ALA A 485 -5.59 -19.45 -31.61
CA ALA A 485 -4.38 -18.71 -31.95
C ALA A 485 -3.16 -19.16 -31.14
N GLU A 486 -3.37 -19.45 -29.85
CA GLU A 486 -2.37 -20.03 -28.95
C GLU A 486 -1.71 -21.27 -29.55
N MET A 487 -2.43 -22.09 -30.31
CA MET A 487 -1.88 -23.33 -30.85
C MET A 487 -0.79 -23.14 -31.90
N PHE A 488 -0.70 -21.97 -32.53
CA PHE A 488 0.43 -21.63 -33.41
C PHE A 488 1.33 -20.54 -32.80
N LEU A 489 0.79 -19.68 -31.95
CA LEU A 489 1.43 -18.43 -31.51
C LEU A 489 1.92 -18.47 -30.06
N SER A 490 2.36 -19.63 -29.60
CA SER A 490 2.90 -19.82 -28.25
C SER A 490 4.08 -20.78 -28.24
N GLY A 491 4.78 -20.87 -27.10
CA GLY A 491 5.87 -21.82 -26.91
C GLY A 491 5.42 -23.29 -26.92
N THR A 492 4.20 -23.60 -26.46
CA THR A 492 3.63 -24.96 -26.56
C THR A 492 3.01 -25.23 -27.93
N GLY A 493 2.57 -24.19 -28.63
CA GLY A 493 1.95 -24.27 -29.95
C GLY A 493 2.94 -24.37 -31.11
N LEU A 494 4.08 -23.67 -31.07
CA LEU A 494 5.06 -23.66 -32.16
C LEU A 494 5.55 -25.06 -32.59
N PRO A 495 5.75 -26.03 -31.68
CA PRO A 495 6.05 -27.42 -32.06
C PRO A 495 4.97 -28.07 -32.94
N VAL A 496 3.69 -27.75 -32.74
CA VAL A 496 2.57 -28.24 -33.55
C VAL A 496 2.65 -27.65 -34.96
N LEU A 497 2.90 -26.34 -35.08
CA LEU A 497 3.08 -25.68 -36.37
C LEU A 497 4.26 -26.28 -37.15
N TYR A 498 5.41 -26.47 -36.49
CA TYR A 498 6.58 -27.12 -37.09
C TYR A 498 6.28 -28.54 -37.58
N GLN A 499 5.57 -29.34 -36.77
CA GLN A 499 5.19 -30.71 -37.13
C GLN A 499 4.25 -30.73 -38.33
N ALA A 500 3.24 -29.85 -38.36
CA ALA A 500 2.32 -29.71 -39.48
C ALA A 500 3.04 -29.34 -40.78
N ILE A 501 4.01 -28.41 -40.71
CA ILE A 501 4.86 -28.05 -41.86
C ILE A 501 5.65 -29.26 -42.33
N GLY A 502 6.35 -29.99 -41.44
CA GLY A 502 7.13 -31.16 -41.83
C GLY A 502 6.27 -32.24 -42.52
N MET A 503 5.03 -32.44 -42.08
CA MET A 503 4.08 -33.34 -42.75
C MET A 503 3.78 -32.91 -44.20
N THR A 504 3.61 -31.60 -44.45
CA THR A 504 3.39 -31.07 -45.81
C THR A 504 4.62 -31.20 -46.71
N GLU A 505 5.81 -31.16 -46.13
CA GLU A 505 7.09 -31.37 -46.85
C GLU A 505 7.42 -32.86 -47.05
N GLY A 506 6.48 -33.77 -46.74
CA GLY A 506 6.63 -35.21 -46.95
C GLY A 506 7.52 -35.91 -45.92
N GLN A 507 7.84 -35.27 -44.79
CA GLN A 507 8.62 -35.90 -43.73
C GLN A 507 7.76 -36.92 -42.98
N LEU A 508 8.26 -38.16 -42.90
CA LEU A 508 7.65 -39.23 -42.12
C LEU A 508 8.16 -39.16 -40.67
N ASN A 509 7.25 -39.16 -39.69
CA ASN A 509 7.56 -39.12 -38.26
C ASN A 509 8.37 -37.89 -37.81
N VAL A 510 7.84 -36.69 -38.10
CA VAL A 510 8.43 -35.43 -37.63
C VAL A 510 8.47 -35.43 -36.10
N ALA A 511 9.67 -35.40 -35.53
CA ALA A 511 9.88 -35.43 -34.09
C ALA A 511 9.33 -34.14 -33.44
N MET A 512 8.73 -34.28 -32.27
CA MET A 512 8.38 -33.11 -31.45
C MET A 512 9.67 -32.43 -30.97
N ARG A 513 9.76 -31.12 -31.17
CA ARG A 513 10.92 -30.29 -30.79
C ARG A 513 10.46 -29.19 -29.84
N SER A 514 11.37 -28.64 -29.05
CA SER A 514 11.04 -27.46 -28.23
C SER A 514 10.94 -26.21 -29.10
N ALA A 515 10.09 -25.24 -28.71
CA ALA A 515 10.01 -23.95 -29.40
C ALA A 515 11.37 -23.24 -29.44
N LYS A 516 12.18 -23.39 -28.38
CA LYS A 516 13.55 -22.84 -28.31
C LYS A 516 14.42 -23.38 -29.44
N ASP A 517 14.44 -24.70 -29.65
CA ASP A 517 15.29 -25.31 -30.67
C ASP A 517 14.78 -24.99 -32.08
N ILE A 518 13.46 -24.93 -32.26
CA ILE A 518 12.84 -24.53 -33.55
C ILE A 518 13.23 -23.09 -33.90
N LEU A 519 13.08 -22.14 -32.97
CA LEU A 519 13.42 -20.74 -33.25
C LEU A 519 14.92 -20.53 -33.43
N GLN A 520 15.77 -21.27 -32.71
CA GLN A 520 17.22 -21.24 -32.91
C GLN A 520 17.60 -21.71 -34.31
N ASP A 521 17.09 -22.86 -34.76
CA ASP A 521 17.39 -23.38 -36.10
C ASP A 521 16.83 -22.48 -37.21
N ALA A 522 15.67 -21.86 -36.97
CA ALA A 522 15.10 -20.88 -37.87
C ALA A 522 16.01 -19.65 -38.01
N GLN A 523 16.55 -19.15 -36.89
CA GLN A 523 17.47 -18.01 -36.86
C GLN A 523 18.80 -18.34 -37.57
N ASP A 524 19.31 -19.55 -37.35
CA ASP A 524 20.55 -20.04 -37.98
C ASP A 524 20.36 -20.41 -39.46
N GLY A 525 19.10 -20.53 -39.92
CA GLY A 525 18.75 -21.01 -41.26
C GLY A 525 19.12 -22.46 -41.50
N SER A 526 19.28 -23.26 -40.45
CA SER A 526 19.75 -24.65 -40.50
C SER A 526 18.65 -25.66 -40.84
N ASP A 527 17.37 -25.27 -40.67
CA ASP A 527 16.20 -26.11 -40.92
C ASP A 527 15.11 -25.32 -41.68
N ALA A 528 14.76 -25.77 -42.88
CA ALA A 528 13.77 -25.12 -43.74
C ALA A 528 12.34 -25.13 -43.15
N CYS A 529 11.97 -26.19 -42.42
CA CYS A 529 10.67 -26.25 -41.73
C CYS A 529 10.64 -25.26 -40.56
N ALA A 530 11.74 -25.15 -39.82
CA ALA A 530 11.87 -24.17 -38.75
C ALA A 530 11.77 -22.73 -39.25
N VAL A 531 12.46 -22.40 -40.36
CA VAL A 531 12.37 -21.09 -41.02
C VAL A 531 10.93 -20.79 -41.44
N LYS A 532 10.23 -21.76 -42.05
CA LYS A 532 8.81 -21.61 -42.45
C LYS A 532 7.90 -21.44 -41.23
N ALA A 533 8.14 -22.17 -40.13
CA ALA A 533 7.40 -22.04 -38.89
C ALA A 533 7.58 -20.66 -38.25
N ALA A 534 8.81 -20.15 -38.17
CA ALA A 534 9.10 -18.82 -37.64
C ALA A 534 8.47 -17.70 -38.49
N ARG A 535 8.48 -17.84 -39.82
CA ARG A 535 7.79 -16.91 -40.73
C ARG A 535 6.28 -16.88 -40.45
N MET A 536 5.63 -18.05 -40.44
CA MET A 536 4.19 -18.16 -40.19
C MET A 536 3.82 -17.64 -38.80
N PHE A 537 4.60 -17.99 -37.77
CA PHE A 537 4.43 -17.46 -36.41
C PHE A 537 4.45 -15.92 -36.41
N THR A 538 5.44 -15.33 -37.07
CA THR A 538 5.62 -13.87 -37.15
C THR A 538 4.45 -13.20 -37.86
N GLU A 539 4.07 -13.71 -39.03
CA GLU A 539 3.00 -13.14 -39.85
C GLU A 539 1.62 -13.26 -39.17
N HIS A 540 1.31 -14.42 -38.59
CA HIS A 540 0.04 -14.62 -37.88
C HIS A 540 -0.04 -13.82 -36.59
N LEU A 541 1.05 -13.70 -35.82
CA LEU A 541 1.08 -12.87 -34.61
C LEU A 541 0.90 -11.39 -34.93
N GLY A 542 1.62 -10.87 -35.92
CA GLY A 542 1.46 -9.49 -36.36
C GLY A 542 0.02 -9.22 -36.78
N ALA A 543 -0.56 -10.09 -37.63
CA ALA A 543 -1.92 -9.96 -38.09
C ALA A 543 -2.96 -9.98 -36.95
N LEU A 544 -2.85 -10.93 -36.01
CA LEU A 544 -3.74 -11.04 -34.84
C LEU A 544 -3.68 -9.78 -33.99
N MET A 545 -2.47 -9.27 -33.71
CA MET A 545 -2.30 -8.03 -32.97
C MET A 545 -2.93 -6.84 -33.68
N GLY A 546 -2.83 -6.78 -35.01
CA GLY A 546 -3.51 -5.75 -35.81
C GLY A 546 -5.04 -5.87 -35.76
N ASP A 547 -5.58 -7.09 -35.74
CA ASP A 547 -7.02 -7.33 -35.61
C ASP A 547 -7.54 -6.88 -34.24
N LEU A 548 -6.84 -7.25 -33.17
CA LEU A 548 -7.13 -6.81 -31.80
C LEU A 548 -7.02 -5.29 -31.64
N ALA A 549 -6.01 -4.67 -32.28
CA ALA A 549 -5.81 -3.23 -32.23
C ALA A 549 -6.94 -2.46 -32.94
N VAL A 550 -7.48 -2.99 -34.03
CA VAL A 550 -8.68 -2.41 -34.68
C VAL A 550 -9.92 -2.57 -33.78
N ALA A 551 -10.07 -3.69 -33.09
CA ALA A 551 -11.20 -3.92 -32.20
C ALA A 551 -11.21 -2.98 -30.98
N LEU A 552 -10.03 -2.68 -30.42
CA LEU A 552 -9.89 -1.89 -29.19
C LEU A 552 -9.58 -0.41 -29.44
N THR A 553 -8.96 -0.07 -30.57
CA THR A 553 -8.39 1.27 -30.86
C THR A 553 -7.51 1.82 -29.73
N PRO A 554 -6.40 1.14 -29.38
CA PRO A 554 -5.59 1.49 -28.23
C PRO A 554 -4.74 2.73 -28.50
N THR A 555 -5.29 3.91 -28.18
CA THR A 555 -4.62 5.21 -28.40
C THR A 555 -3.30 5.37 -27.66
N GLY A 556 -3.11 4.66 -26.55
CA GLY A 556 -1.87 4.60 -25.78
C GLY A 556 -0.85 3.58 -26.30
N GLY A 557 -1.21 2.79 -27.31
CA GLY A 557 -0.32 1.86 -28.02
C GLY A 557 -0.63 0.38 -27.83
N VAL A 558 -0.03 -0.41 -28.73
CA VAL A 558 -0.02 -1.87 -28.71
C VAL A 558 1.36 -2.33 -28.25
N PHE A 559 1.40 -3.21 -27.24
CA PHE A 559 2.64 -3.66 -26.61
C PHE A 559 2.75 -5.17 -26.76
N LEU A 560 3.89 -5.60 -27.31
CA LEU A 560 4.31 -6.99 -27.29
C LEU A 560 5.11 -7.24 -26.01
N VAL A 561 4.69 -8.21 -25.19
CA VAL A 561 5.33 -8.59 -23.93
C VAL A 561 5.67 -10.08 -23.90
N GLY A 562 6.37 -10.53 -22.86
CA GLY A 562 6.56 -11.96 -22.59
C GLY A 562 7.86 -12.56 -23.13
N GLY A 563 8.19 -13.76 -22.62
CA GLY A 563 9.52 -14.34 -22.75
C GLY A 563 9.89 -14.85 -24.16
N VAL A 564 8.90 -15.20 -25.01
CA VAL A 564 9.21 -15.53 -26.41
C VAL A 564 9.58 -14.25 -27.16
N ALA A 565 8.84 -13.17 -26.93
CA ALA A 565 9.13 -11.88 -27.55
C ALA A 565 10.50 -11.36 -27.11
N GLU A 566 10.82 -11.45 -25.82
CA GLU A 566 12.12 -11.03 -25.23
C GLU A 566 13.31 -11.71 -25.89
N LYS A 567 13.25 -13.03 -26.02
CA LYS A 567 14.40 -13.83 -26.49
C LYS A 567 14.54 -13.89 -28.00
N ASN A 568 13.49 -13.53 -28.75
CA ASN A 568 13.42 -13.70 -30.20
C ASN A 568 13.08 -12.39 -30.92
N ARG A 569 13.69 -11.28 -30.49
CA ARG A 569 13.49 -9.93 -31.08
C ARG A 569 13.62 -9.89 -32.60
N TRP A 570 14.47 -10.75 -33.16
CA TRP A 570 14.67 -10.88 -34.60
C TRP A 570 13.40 -11.21 -35.40
N LEU A 571 12.36 -11.75 -34.76
CA LEU A 571 11.05 -12.00 -35.37
C LEU A 571 10.28 -10.69 -35.65
N PHE A 572 10.46 -9.65 -34.84
CA PHE A 572 9.59 -8.44 -34.86
C PHE A 572 10.12 -7.34 -35.79
N GLY A 573 10.65 -7.75 -36.94
CA GLY A 573 11.14 -6.84 -37.98
C GLY A 573 10.06 -6.39 -38.98
N GLN A 574 10.49 -6.13 -40.22
CA GLN A 574 9.61 -5.61 -41.27
C GLN A 574 8.48 -6.55 -41.69
N ASP A 575 8.67 -7.87 -41.60
CA ASP A 575 7.62 -8.84 -41.96
C ASP A 575 6.51 -8.86 -40.91
N PHE A 576 6.86 -8.82 -39.63
CA PHE A 576 5.90 -8.64 -38.53
C PHE A 576 5.10 -7.34 -38.70
N LEU A 577 5.79 -6.21 -38.93
CA LEU A 577 5.16 -4.91 -39.10
C LEU A 577 4.24 -4.87 -40.34
N ARG A 578 4.65 -5.52 -41.43
CA ARG A 578 3.81 -5.66 -42.64
C ARG A 578 2.55 -6.45 -42.34
N ALA A 579 2.66 -7.54 -41.60
CA ALA A 579 1.52 -8.37 -41.24
C ALA A 579 0.56 -7.66 -40.27
N PHE A 580 1.09 -6.93 -39.28
CA PHE A 580 0.30 -6.06 -38.41
C PHE A 580 -0.52 -5.06 -39.21
N ASN A 581 0.12 -4.36 -40.15
CA ASN A 581 -0.50 -3.34 -40.96
C ASN A 581 -1.41 -3.86 -42.09
N ALA A 582 -1.47 -5.18 -42.34
CA ALA A 582 -2.27 -5.78 -43.40
C ALA A 582 -3.74 -5.98 -42.97
N GLY A 583 -4.48 -4.89 -42.83
CA GLY A 583 -5.90 -4.83 -42.41
C GLY A 583 -6.89 -4.53 -43.54
N GLY A 584 -6.45 -4.45 -44.80
CA GLY A 584 -7.26 -4.09 -45.95
C GLY A 584 -7.75 -2.63 -45.88
N ARG A 585 -9.07 -2.42 -45.76
CA ARG A 585 -9.65 -1.06 -45.67
C ARG A 585 -9.19 -0.27 -44.43
N PHE A 586 -8.62 -0.95 -43.45
CA PHE A 586 -8.12 -0.36 -42.21
C PHE A 586 -6.59 -0.25 -42.15
N ASP A 587 -5.88 -0.48 -43.27
CA ASP A 587 -4.41 -0.35 -43.34
C ASP A 587 -3.93 1.01 -42.80
N ASP A 588 -4.57 2.10 -43.22
CA ASP A 588 -4.16 3.45 -42.79
C ASP A 588 -4.40 3.69 -41.30
N LEU A 589 -5.48 3.11 -40.74
CA LEU A 589 -5.72 3.15 -39.30
C LEU A 589 -4.60 2.41 -38.55
N ARG A 590 -4.24 1.21 -39.00
CA ARG A 590 -3.19 0.40 -38.35
C ARG A 590 -1.81 1.05 -38.43
N LYS A 591 -1.46 1.64 -39.58
CA LYS A 591 -0.17 2.35 -39.78
C LYS A 591 -0.04 3.59 -38.89
N ALA A 592 -1.16 4.17 -38.47
CA ALA A 592 -1.18 5.32 -37.56
C ALA A 592 -1.08 4.92 -36.07
N MET A 593 -1.21 3.63 -35.72
CA MET A 593 -1.13 3.16 -34.34
C MET A 593 0.31 3.07 -33.86
N ASN A 594 0.49 3.27 -32.55
CA ASN A 594 1.76 3.04 -31.88
C ASN A 594 1.93 1.54 -31.56
N LEU A 595 3.10 0.99 -31.89
CA LEU A 595 3.42 -0.43 -31.71
C LEU A 595 4.83 -0.58 -31.12
N TYR A 596 4.90 -1.31 -30.02
CA TYR A 596 6.08 -1.42 -29.19
C TYR A 596 6.38 -2.87 -28.81
N VAL A 597 7.65 -3.13 -28.53
CA VAL A 597 8.08 -4.32 -27.80
C VAL A 597 8.56 -3.87 -26.42
N SER A 598 7.97 -4.42 -25.35
CA SER A 598 8.35 -4.08 -23.98
C SER A 598 9.71 -4.69 -23.62
N GLU A 599 10.55 -3.87 -22.98
CA GLU A 599 11.85 -4.22 -22.38
C GLU A 599 11.79 -4.27 -20.85
N GLN A 600 10.59 -4.14 -20.25
CA GLN A 600 10.44 -4.27 -18.80
C GLN A 600 10.74 -5.69 -18.31
N ASP A 601 11.76 -5.81 -17.47
CA ASP A 601 12.03 -7.00 -16.69
C ASP A 601 10.92 -7.25 -15.66
N GLU A 602 10.66 -8.53 -15.37
CA GLU A 602 9.71 -8.96 -14.34
C GLU A 602 8.33 -8.30 -14.47
N PHE A 603 7.82 -8.15 -15.70
CA PHE A 603 6.56 -7.46 -16.00
C PHE A 603 5.36 -7.91 -15.15
N GLY A 604 5.31 -9.18 -14.74
CA GLY A 604 4.26 -9.69 -13.85
C GLY A 604 4.29 -9.04 -12.46
N ILE A 605 5.49 -8.84 -11.91
CA ILE A 605 5.71 -8.16 -10.62
C ILE A 605 5.46 -6.67 -10.74
N VAL A 606 6.00 -6.02 -11.79
CA VAL A 606 5.74 -4.60 -12.07
C VAL A 606 4.24 -4.34 -12.23
N GLY A 607 3.56 -5.21 -12.97
CA GLY A 607 2.12 -5.16 -13.18
C GLY A 607 1.30 -5.35 -11.91
N ALA A 608 1.65 -6.35 -11.09
CA ALA A 608 1.00 -6.55 -9.80
C ALA A 608 1.21 -5.35 -8.85
N ASN A 609 2.39 -4.71 -8.89
CA ASN A 609 2.64 -3.48 -8.14
C ASN A 609 1.79 -2.30 -8.64
N ASN A 610 1.73 -2.08 -9.95
CA ASN A 610 0.91 -1.00 -10.53
C ASN A 610 -0.60 -1.23 -10.27
N PHE A 611 -1.06 -2.49 -10.32
CA PHE A 611 -2.41 -2.85 -9.86
C PHE A 611 -2.59 -2.48 -8.39
N CYS A 612 -1.65 -2.85 -7.52
CA CYS A 612 -1.70 -2.58 -6.08
C CYS A 612 -1.83 -1.09 -5.78
N LYS A 613 -0.98 -0.25 -6.40
CA LYS A 613 -1.04 1.21 -6.30
C LYS A 613 -2.42 1.73 -6.70
N ASN A 614 -2.99 1.22 -7.80
CA ASN A 614 -4.31 1.64 -8.26
C ASN A 614 -5.44 1.20 -7.32
N ALA A 615 -5.39 -0.04 -6.83
CA ALA A 615 -6.41 -0.61 -5.96
C ALA A 615 -6.44 0.04 -4.58
N LEU A 616 -5.29 0.46 -4.05
CA LEU A 616 -5.19 1.18 -2.76
C LEU A 616 -5.52 2.68 -2.84
N ALA A 617 -5.55 3.24 -4.06
CA ALA A 617 -5.94 4.64 -4.29
C ALA A 617 -7.45 4.81 -4.51
N ARG A 618 -8.20 3.70 -4.62
CA ARG A 618 -9.66 3.64 -4.69
C ARG A 618 -10.22 3.25 -3.33
#